data_AF-A0A150MWP6-F1
#
_entry.id   AF-A0A150MWP6-F1
#
_cell.length_a   1.000
_cell.length_b   1.000
_cell.length_c   1.000
_cell.angle_alpha   90.00
_cell.angle_beta   90.00
_cell.angle_gamma   90.00
#
_symmetry.space_group_name_H-M   'P 1'
#
loop_
_entity.id
_entity.type
_entity.pdbx_description
1 polymer ?
#
loop_
_entity_poly.entity_id
_entity_poly.type
_entity_poly.pdbx_seq_one_letter_code
_entity_poly.pdbx_strand_id
1 'polypeptide(L)'
;MQSYTTKYTNGNIAINGNQIKLPKLGWVRFAKSREVEGRILNVTIRRNPSGKYFVSILVETEVRELPKTNSAVGIDVGLKDFAILSDGTTYANPKFFRKLEEKLAKAQRILSRRTKGGSNWNKQRIKVARLHEKITNARNDYLHKITTEIVKNHDIIGKEQRSKKRKWC
;
A
#
# COMPACT_ATOMS: atom_id res chain seq x y z
N MET A 1 -5.12 -8.87 12.76
CA MET A 1 -4.17 -9.09 11.64
C MET A 1 -2.99 -9.86 12.23
N GLN A 2 -2.56 -10.97 11.62
CA GLN A 2 -1.45 -11.76 12.16
C GLN A 2 -0.15 -11.30 11.49
N SER A 3 0.85 -10.97 12.29
CA SER A 3 2.18 -10.58 11.83
C SER A 3 3.25 -11.32 12.62
N TYR A 4 4.32 -11.69 11.93
CA TYR A 4 5.52 -12.29 12.50
C TYR A 4 6.72 -11.49 12.04
N THR A 5 7.51 -10.96 12.97
CA THR A 5 8.73 -10.20 12.66
C THR A 5 9.93 -10.92 13.23
N THR A 6 10.99 -11.00 12.43
CA THR A 6 12.28 -11.57 12.83
C THR A 6 13.38 -10.57 12.49
N LYS A 7 14.30 -10.35 13.44
CA LYS A 7 15.48 -9.51 13.24
C LYS A 7 16.62 -10.37 12.69
N TYR A 8 17.46 -9.76 11.87
CA TYR A 8 18.68 -10.40 11.40
C TYR A 8 19.63 -10.61 12.59
N THR A 9 19.98 -11.86 12.85
CA THR A 9 21.00 -12.27 13.83
C THR A 9 21.78 -13.44 13.26
N ASN A 10 23.11 -13.31 13.17
CA ASN A 10 24.03 -14.39 12.79
C ASN A 10 23.60 -15.24 11.57
N GLY A 11 23.15 -14.62 10.48
CA GLY A 11 22.80 -15.34 9.23
C GLY A 11 21.51 -16.16 9.28
N ASN A 12 20.64 -15.90 10.26
CA ASN A 12 19.33 -16.55 10.40
C ASN A 12 18.35 -16.21 9.26
N ILE A 13 18.56 -15.08 8.58
CA ILE A 13 17.80 -14.61 7.42
C ILE A 13 18.76 -14.48 6.24
N ALA A 14 18.37 -15.04 5.11
CA ALA A 14 19.11 -14.97 3.85
C ALA A 14 18.14 -14.97 2.67
N ILE A 15 18.55 -14.41 1.54
CA ILE A 15 17.75 -14.42 0.31
C ILE A 15 18.60 -15.11 -0.75
N ASN A 16 18.00 -16.09 -1.44
CA ASN A 16 18.61 -16.78 -2.55
C ASN A 16 17.60 -16.88 -3.69
N GLY A 17 17.84 -16.15 -4.78
CA GLY A 17 16.87 -16.01 -5.87
C GLY A 17 15.49 -15.61 -5.32
N ASN A 18 14.47 -16.41 -5.62
CA ASN A 18 13.08 -16.20 -5.19
C ASN A 18 12.73 -16.90 -3.86
N GLN A 19 13.73 -17.19 -3.03
CA GLN A 19 13.55 -17.84 -1.73
C GLN A 19 14.13 -16.98 -0.61
N ILE A 20 13.44 -16.98 0.53
CA ILE A 20 13.87 -16.33 1.76
C ILE A 20 14.00 -17.37 2.86
N LYS A 21 15.15 -17.38 3.53
CA LYS A 21 15.41 -18.19 4.72
C LYS A 21 14.84 -17.48 5.94
N LEU A 22 14.07 -18.20 6.73
CA LEU A 22 13.47 -17.74 7.98
C LEU A 22 13.81 -18.70 9.12
N PRO A 23 13.99 -18.23 10.36
CA PRO A 23 14.48 -19.08 11.45
C PRO A 23 13.63 -20.32 11.74
N LYS A 24 12.29 -20.22 11.65
CA LYS A 24 11.36 -21.31 11.97
C LYS A 24 10.81 -22.06 10.76
N LEU A 25 10.90 -21.47 9.57
CA LEU A 25 10.26 -21.98 8.35
C LEU A 25 11.27 -22.46 7.31
N GLY A 26 12.57 -22.22 7.53
CA GLY A 26 13.60 -22.52 6.54
C GLY A 26 13.42 -21.68 5.28
N TRP A 27 13.71 -22.27 4.13
CA TRP A 27 13.60 -21.62 2.82
C TRP A 27 12.15 -21.58 2.34
N VAL A 28 11.62 -20.37 2.16
CA VAL A 28 10.26 -20.13 1.69
C VAL A 28 10.30 -19.38 0.37
N ARG A 29 9.56 -19.87 -0.63
CA ARG A 29 9.42 -19.18 -1.91
C ARG A 29 8.59 -17.90 -1.74
N PHE A 30 9.04 -16.81 -2.32
CA PHE A 30 8.31 -15.54 -2.37
C PHE A 30 8.50 -14.87 -3.74
N ALA A 31 7.54 -14.03 -4.13
CA ALA A 31 7.67 -13.21 -5.33
C ALA A 31 8.44 -11.93 -4.97
N LYS A 32 9.61 -11.72 -5.59
CA LYS A 32 10.41 -10.51 -5.42
C LYS A 32 9.78 -9.37 -6.23
N SER A 33 9.54 -8.24 -5.56
CA SER A 33 9.11 -7.00 -6.22
C SER A 33 10.28 -6.15 -6.70
N ARG A 34 11.46 -6.30 -6.05
CA ARG A 34 12.73 -5.65 -6.37
C ARG A 34 13.87 -6.54 -5.88
N GLU A 35 15.06 -6.35 -6.45
CA GLU A 35 16.27 -6.93 -5.87
C GLU A 35 16.57 -6.28 -4.51
N VAL A 36 17.13 -7.08 -3.62
CA VAL A 36 17.40 -6.67 -2.24
C VAL A 36 18.88 -6.35 -2.14
N GLU A 37 19.18 -5.05 -2.24
CA GLU A 37 20.54 -4.52 -2.12
C GLU A 37 20.77 -4.02 -0.69
N GLY A 38 21.99 -4.24 -0.18
CA GLY A 38 22.39 -3.80 1.16
C GLY A 38 22.16 -4.85 2.27
N ARG A 39 22.30 -4.39 3.51
CA ARG A 39 22.26 -5.26 4.71
C ARG A 39 20.84 -5.44 5.20
N ILE A 40 20.39 -6.69 5.31
CA ILE A 40 19.06 -7.00 5.89
C ILE A 40 19.07 -6.72 7.39
N LEU A 41 18.14 -5.88 7.86
CA LEU A 41 17.95 -5.57 9.28
C LEU A 41 16.88 -6.46 9.91
N ASN A 42 15.71 -6.55 9.28
CA ASN A 42 14.63 -7.40 9.74
C ASN A 42 13.68 -7.78 8.62
N VAL A 43 12.89 -8.82 8.86
CA VAL A 43 11.86 -9.32 7.97
C VAL A 43 10.55 -9.43 8.73
N THR A 44 9.49 -8.88 8.16
CA THR A 44 8.14 -8.97 8.70
C THR A 44 7.22 -9.67 7.72
N ILE A 45 6.62 -10.78 8.15
CA ILE A 45 5.60 -11.52 7.41
C ILE A 45 4.24 -11.10 7.94
N ARG A 46 3.35 -10.65 7.06
CA ARG A 46 1.98 -10.25 7.40
C ARG A 46 0.99 -11.07 6.63
N ARG A 47 -0.06 -11.53 7.32
CA ARG A 47 -1.22 -12.18 6.70
C ARG A 47 -2.36 -11.18 6.60
N ASN A 48 -2.77 -10.90 5.37
CA ASN A 48 -3.92 -10.05 5.11
C ASN A 48 -5.24 -10.81 5.33
N PRO A 49 -6.34 -10.10 5.67
CA PRO A 49 -7.66 -10.73 5.84
C PRO A 49 -8.18 -11.48 4.62
N SER A 50 -7.63 -11.21 3.42
CA SER A 50 -7.92 -11.92 2.18
C SER A 50 -7.28 -13.32 2.10
N GLY A 51 -6.37 -13.64 3.04
CA GLY A 51 -5.63 -14.90 3.12
C GLY A 51 -4.23 -14.87 2.52
N LYS A 52 -3.82 -13.75 1.89
CA LYS A 52 -2.50 -13.59 1.29
C LYS A 52 -1.43 -13.27 2.34
N TYR A 53 -0.21 -13.74 2.09
CA TYR A 53 0.97 -13.44 2.87
C TYR A 53 1.84 -12.43 2.13
N PHE A 54 2.35 -11.45 2.85
CA PHE A 54 3.30 -10.46 2.36
C PHE A 54 4.55 -10.48 3.22
N VAL A 55 5.70 -10.36 2.57
CA VAL A 55 7.00 -10.28 3.23
C VAL A 55 7.53 -8.86 3.04
N SER A 56 7.81 -8.17 4.13
CA SER A 56 8.46 -6.86 4.15
C SER A 56 9.88 -7.04 4.66
N ILE A 57 10.85 -6.71 3.83
CA ILE A 57 12.28 -6.85 4.13
C ILE A 57 12.81 -5.43 4.34
N LEU A 58 13.30 -5.14 5.54
CA LEU A 58 13.98 -3.89 5.82
C LEU A 58 15.46 -4.07 5.55
N VAL A 59 16.01 -3.22 4.69
CA VAL A 59 17.43 -3.18 4.36
C VAL A 59 18.02 -1.82 4.65
N GLU A 60 19.28 -1.84 5.06
CA GLU A 60 20.15 -0.68 5.12
C GLU A 60 20.93 -0.62 3.81
N THR A 61 20.78 0.48 3.08
CA THR A 61 21.42 0.72 1.78
C THR A 61 21.75 2.20 1.64
N GLU A 62 22.76 2.51 0.83
CA GLU A 62 23.13 3.88 0.50
C GLU A 62 22.08 4.49 -0.43
N VAL A 63 21.55 5.66 -0.06
CA VAL A 63 20.56 6.38 -0.85
C VAL A 63 21.29 7.34 -1.79
N ARG A 64 21.17 7.13 -3.10
CA ARG A 64 21.63 8.10 -4.09
C ARG A 64 20.68 9.28 -4.15
N GLU A 65 21.19 10.49 -3.97
CA GLU A 65 20.41 11.72 -4.12
C GLU A 65 20.02 11.92 -5.59
N LEU A 66 18.80 12.40 -5.82
CA LEU A 66 18.34 12.78 -7.15
C LEU A 66 18.93 14.14 -7.53
N PRO A 67 19.20 14.39 -8.83
CA PRO A 67 19.63 15.70 -9.28
C PRO A 67 18.56 16.75 -8.96
N LYS A 68 18.99 17.92 -8.48
CA LYS A 68 18.09 19.03 -8.13
C LYS A 68 17.40 19.59 -9.37
N THR A 69 16.09 19.72 -9.31
CA THR A 69 15.25 20.36 -10.33
C THR A 69 15.13 21.88 -10.13
N ASN A 70 15.49 22.41 -8.96
CA ASN A 70 15.32 23.81 -8.52
C ASN A 70 13.88 24.36 -8.66
N SER A 71 12.90 23.48 -8.79
CA SER A 71 11.49 23.85 -9.00
C SER A 71 10.70 23.70 -7.71
N ALA A 72 9.79 24.64 -7.46
CA ALA A 72 8.90 24.67 -6.32
C ALA A 72 7.43 24.68 -6.77
N VAL A 73 6.60 23.82 -6.20
CA VAL A 73 5.18 23.73 -6.56
C VAL A 73 4.27 23.63 -5.36
N GLY A 74 3.16 24.36 -5.40
CA GLY A 74 2.05 24.25 -4.45
C GLY A 74 1.05 23.18 -4.89
N ILE A 75 0.60 22.32 -3.98
CA ILE A 75 -0.45 21.32 -4.23
C ILE A 75 -1.75 21.74 -3.51
N ASP A 76 -2.82 21.98 -4.28
CA ASP A 76 -4.19 22.02 -3.75
C ASP A 76 -4.90 20.68 -4.02
N VAL A 77 -5.49 20.10 -2.98
CA VAL A 77 -6.19 18.81 -3.05
C VAL A 77 -7.71 19.02 -3.01
N GLY A 78 -8.38 18.70 -4.13
CA GLY A 78 -9.81 18.93 -4.33
C GLY A 78 -10.69 17.69 -4.19
N LEU A 79 -12.01 17.89 -4.31
CA LEU A 79 -13.00 16.81 -4.47
C LEU A 79 -13.28 16.49 -5.94
N LYS A 80 -13.28 17.54 -6.78
CA LYS A 80 -13.51 17.46 -8.24
C LYS A 80 -12.26 16.90 -8.93
N ASP A 81 -11.11 17.51 -8.64
CA ASP A 81 -9.79 17.11 -9.09
C ASP A 81 -8.99 16.61 -7.89
N PHE A 82 -8.22 15.53 -8.07
CA PHE A 82 -7.46 14.89 -7.00
C PHE A 82 -6.38 15.82 -6.45
N ALA A 83 -5.63 16.47 -7.34
CA ALA A 83 -4.64 17.48 -7.00
C ALA A 83 -4.50 18.48 -8.16
N ILE A 84 -4.34 19.76 -7.84
CA ILE A 84 -4.01 20.83 -8.78
C ILE A 84 -2.67 21.41 -8.31
N LEU A 85 -1.73 21.49 -9.23
CA LEU A 85 -0.43 22.10 -9.01
C LEU A 85 -0.47 23.59 -9.38
N SER A 86 0.35 24.40 -8.71
CA SER A 86 0.46 25.83 -9.00
C SER A 86 1.00 26.15 -10.41
N ASP A 87 1.62 25.17 -11.07
CA ASP A 87 2.06 25.25 -12.47
C ASP A 87 0.93 25.03 -13.49
N GLY A 88 -0.29 24.76 -13.03
CA GLY A 88 -1.47 24.49 -13.86
C GLY A 88 -1.72 23.01 -14.16
N THR A 89 -0.84 22.11 -13.73
CA THR A 89 -1.03 20.65 -13.90
C THR A 89 -2.19 20.17 -13.03
N THR A 90 -3.09 19.38 -13.61
CA THR A 90 -4.25 18.83 -12.91
C THR A 90 -4.23 17.31 -12.93
N TYR A 91 -4.41 16.72 -11.74
CA TYR A 91 -4.58 15.28 -11.56
C TYR A 91 -6.06 15.01 -11.32
N ALA A 92 -6.72 14.34 -12.27
CA ALA A 92 -8.14 14.03 -12.17
C ALA A 92 -8.43 13.05 -11.01
N ASN A 93 -9.62 13.12 -10.41
CA ASN A 93 -10.04 12.07 -9.48
C ASN A 93 -10.56 10.85 -10.26
N PRO A 94 -9.90 9.67 -10.19
CA PRO A 94 -10.29 8.56 -11.03
C PRO A 94 -11.66 8.01 -10.64
N LYS A 95 -12.64 8.10 -11.55
CA LYS A 95 -14.01 7.64 -11.29
C LYS A 95 -14.16 6.11 -11.25
N PHE A 96 -13.10 5.36 -11.55
CA PHE A 96 -13.13 3.89 -11.57
C PHE A 96 -13.35 3.23 -10.21
N PHE A 97 -13.20 3.96 -9.10
CA PHE A 97 -13.49 3.44 -7.76
C PHE A 97 -14.99 3.16 -7.53
N ARG A 98 -15.91 3.91 -8.17
CA ARG A 98 -17.36 3.79 -7.94
C ARG A 98 -17.89 2.38 -8.17
N LYS A 99 -17.48 1.73 -9.27
CA LYS A 99 -17.89 0.35 -9.59
C LYS A 99 -17.40 -0.66 -8.55
N LEU A 100 -16.23 -0.43 -7.96
CA LEU A 100 -15.68 -1.29 -6.90
C LEU A 100 -16.37 -1.04 -5.56
N GLU A 101 -16.68 0.22 -5.25
CA GLU A 101 -17.43 0.63 -4.06
C GLU A 101 -18.84 0.05 -4.04
N GLU A 102 -19.57 0.09 -5.16
CA GLU A 102 -20.88 -0.54 -5.30
C GLU A 102 -20.82 -2.06 -5.05
N LYS A 103 -19.82 -2.73 -5.63
CA LYS A 103 -19.57 -4.16 -5.41
C LYS A 103 -19.25 -4.45 -3.95
N LEU A 104 -18.47 -3.59 -3.30
CA LEU A 104 -18.14 -3.69 -1.88
C LEU A 104 -19.38 -3.53 -1.01
N ALA A 105 -20.21 -2.51 -1.26
CA ALA A 105 -21.45 -2.27 -0.53
C ALA A 105 -22.42 -3.45 -0.63
N LYS A 106 -22.60 -4.01 -1.84
CA LYS A 106 -23.40 -5.23 -2.05
C LYS A 106 -22.82 -6.40 -1.28
N ALA A 107 -21.50 -6.59 -1.30
CA ALA A 107 -20.84 -7.66 -0.58
C ALA A 107 -20.96 -7.53 0.94
N GLN A 108 -20.87 -6.31 1.48
CA GLN A 108 -21.06 -6.02 2.90
C GLN A 108 -22.51 -6.27 3.34
N ARG A 109 -23.51 -5.88 2.52
CA ARG A 109 -24.93 -6.16 2.79
C ARG A 109 -25.24 -7.65 2.84
N ILE A 110 -24.63 -8.44 1.96
CA ILE A 110 -24.76 -9.90 2.00
C ILE A 110 -24.07 -10.47 3.25
N LEU A 111 -22.93 -9.91 3.66
CA LEU A 111 -22.21 -10.35 4.86
C LEU A 111 -23.01 -10.10 6.14
N SER A 112 -23.62 -8.92 6.29
CA SER A 112 -24.37 -8.55 7.49
C SER A 112 -25.61 -9.41 7.72
N ARG A 113 -26.22 -9.93 6.64
CA ARG A 113 -27.37 -10.85 6.69
C ARG A 113 -27.00 -12.30 7.01
N ARG A 114 -25.70 -12.65 7.01
CA ARG A 114 -25.25 -14.03 7.26
C ARG A 114 -24.89 -14.22 8.74
N THR A 115 -25.22 -15.38 9.28
CA THR A 115 -24.88 -15.76 10.66
C THR A 115 -23.37 -15.82 10.85
N LYS A 116 -22.88 -15.01 11.79
CA LYS A 116 -21.45 -14.92 12.13
C LYS A 116 -20.93 -16.30 12.54
N GLY A 117 -19.72 -16.66 12.09
CA GLY A 117 -19.10 -17.95 12.38
C GLY A 117 -19.48 -19.10 11.45
N GLY A 118 -20.56 -18.98 10.66
CA GLY A 118 -20.93 -19.99 9.67
C GLY A 118 -19.97 -20.06 8.48
N SER A 119 -19.91 -21.23 7.81
CA SER A 119 -19.09 -21.43 6.60
C SER A 119 -19.40 -20.41 5.51
N ASN A 120 -20.69 -20.15 5.26
CA ASN A 120 -21.15 -19.14 4.30
C ASN A 120 -20.74 -17.72 4.71
N TRP A 121 -20.77 -17.39 6.00
CA TRP A 121 -20.30 -16.10 6.49
C TRP A 121 -18.79 -15.94 6.27
N ASN A 122 -17.99 -16.96 6.56
CA ASN A 122 -16.54 -16.90 6.35
C ASN A 122 -16.18 -16.75 4.86
N LYS A 123 -16.85 -17.48 3.95
CA LYS A 123 -16.68 -17.32 2.49
C LYS A 123 -16.96 -15.86 2.06
N GLN A 124 -18.04 -15.27 2.57
CA GLN A 124 -18.41 -13.90 2.24
C GLN A 124 -17.46 -12.87 2.86
N ARG A 125 -16.98 -13.09 4.09
CA ARG A 125 -16.00 -12.23 4.76
C ARG A 125 -14.70 -12.14 3.95
N ILE A 126 -14.22 -13.27 3.43
CA ILE A 126 -13.04 -13.31 2.55
C ILE A 126 -13.30 -12.53 1.26
N LYS A 127 -14.51 -12.63 0.68
CA LYS A 127 -14.89 -11.86 -0.52
C LYS A 127 -14.83 -10.35 -0.26
N VAL A 128 -15.37 -9.90 0.88
CA VAL A 128 -15.28 -8.49 1.31
C VAL A 128 -13.82 -8.06 1.49
N ALA A 129 -13.00 -8.88 2.16
CA ALA A 129 -11.58 -8.60 2.34
C ALA A 129 -10.82 -8.47 1.01
N ARG A 130 -11.11 -9.31 0.01
CA ARG A 130 -10.52 -9.24 -1.33
C ARG A 130 -10.93 -7.97 -2.09
N LEU A 131 -12.16 -7.50 -1.92
CA LEU A 131 -12.62 -6.25 -2.53
C LEU A 131 -11.93 -5.04 -1.89
N HIS A 132 -11.82 -5.01 -0.56
CA HIS A 132 -11.03 -4.00 0.14
C HIS A 132 -9.59 -3.97 -0.34
N GLU A 133 -8.93 -5.14 -0.42
CA GLU A 133 -7.56 -5.24 -0.92
C GLU A 133 -7.42 -4.65 -2.33
N LYS A 134 -8.35 -4.95 -3.25
CA LYS A 134 -8.34 -4.39 -4.61
C LYS A 134 -8.47 -2.87 -4.62
N ILE A 135 -9.38 -2.31 -3.83
CA ILE A 135 -9.60 -0.86 -3.75
C ILE A 135 -8.35 -0.18 -3.17
N THR A 136 -7.81 -0.70 -2.07
CA THR A 136 -6.60 -0.16 -1.44
C THR A 136 -5.40 -0.22 -2.37
N ASN A 137 -5.18 -1.34 -3.07
CA ASN A 137 -4.07 -1.48 -4.01
C ASN A 137 -4.20 -0.51 -5.18
N ALA A 138 -5.39 -0.38 -5.78
CA ALA A 138 -5.62 0.56 -6.88
C ALA A 138 -5.44 2.02 -6.44
N ARG A 139 -5.87 2.37 -5.22
CA ARG A 139 -5.67 3.70 -4.66
C ARG A 139 -4.20 3.99 -4.41
N ASN A 140 -3.46 3.05 -3.81
CA ASN A 140 -2.04 3.21 -3.55
C ASN A 140 -1.23 3.30 -4.85
N ASP A 141 -1.54 2.49 -5.86
CA ASP A 141 -0.90 2.58 -7.18
C ASP A 141 -1.07 3.98 -7.80
N TYR A 142 -2.28 4.51 -7.76
CA TYR A 142 -2.57 5.86 -8.24
C TYR A 142 -1.78 6.93 -7.47
N LEU A 143 -1.79 6.86 -6.14
CA LEU A 143 -1.04 7.77 -5.28
C LEU A 143 0.46 7.72 -5.56
N HIS A 144 1.03 6.52 -5.66
CA HIS A 144 2.45 6.35 -5.91
C HIS A 144 2.87 6.89 -7.27
N LYS A 145 2.06 6.72 -8.31
CA LYS A 145 2.34 7.29 -9.63
C LYS A 145 2.42 8.81 -9.58
N ILE A 146 1.41 9.45 -9.00
CA ILE A 146 1.36 10.91 -8.85
C ILE A 146 2.53 11.41 -8.00
N THR A 147 2.74 10.84 -6.82
CA THR A 147 3.81 11.31 -5.93
C THR A 147 5.19 11.13 -6.58
N THR A 148 5.40 10.03 -7.31
CA THR A 148 6.67 9.80 -8.03
C THR A 148 6.86 10.83 -9.14
N GLU A 149 5.80 11.17 -9.88
CA GLU A 149 5.84 12.20 -10.92
C GLU A 149 6.15 13.58 -10.34
N ILE A 150 5.47 13.97 -9.26
CA ILE A 150 5.69 15.26 -8.59
C ILE A 150 7.13 15.36 -8.07
N VAL A 151 7.60 14.35 -7.31
CA VAL A 151 8.93 14.35 -6.70
C VAL A 151 10.06 14.34 -7.74
N LYS A 152 9.84 13.74 -8.91
CA LYS A 152 10.83 13.77 -10.00
C LYS A 152 10.95 15.13 -10.68
N ASN A 153 9.89 15.94 -10.66
CA ASN A 153 9.81 17.20 -11.38
C ASN A 153 9.97 18.43 -10.48
N HIS A 154 9.84 18.28 -9.16
CA HIS A 154 9.85 19.38 -8.20
C HIS A 154 10.63 19.01 -6.93
N ASP A 155 11.52 19.90 -6.51
CA ASP A 155 12.35 19.74 -5.32
C ASP A 155 11.63 20.23 -4.05
N ILE A 156 10.84 21.30 -4.18
CA ILE A 156 10.11 21.92 -3.08
C ILE A 156 8.61 21.73 -3.31
N ILE A 157 7.95 21.09 -2.35
CA ILE A 157 6.52 20.82 -2.41
C ILE A 157 5.83 21.55 -1.26
N GLY A 158 5.12 22.63 -1.59
CA GLY A 158 4.23 23.32 -0.67
C GLY A 158 2.87 22.61 -0.65
N LYS A 159 2.36 22.26 0.54
CA LYS A 159 1.01 21.71 0.68
C LYS A 159 0.15 22.65 1.49
N GLU A 160 -0.95 23.10 0.90
CA GLU A 160 -1.95 23.85 1.65
C GLU A 160 -2.73 22.90 2.58
N GLN A 161 -2.70 23.17 3.89
CA GLN A 161 -3.53 22.45 4.85
C GLN A 161 -4.92 23.06 4.89
N ARG A 162 -5.86 22.49 4.13
CA ARG A 162 -7.28 22.69 4.40
C ARG A 162 -7.69 21.80 5.59
N SER A 163 -7.86 22.38 6.76
CA SER A 163 -8.43 21.67 7.91
C SER A 163 -9.87 21.25 7.57
N LYS A 164 -10.10 19.97 7.29
CA LYS A 164 -11.46 19.44 7.22
C LYS A 164 -11.93 19.20 8.66
N LYS A 165 -12.57 20.21 9.27
CA LYS A 165 -13.41 20.03 10.46
C LYS A 165 -14.58 19.11 10.11
N ARG A 166 -14.37 17.79 10.13
CA ARG A 166 -15.47 16.83 10.20
C ARG A 166 -15.78 16.59 11.68
N LYS A 167 -16.67 17.41 12.24
CA LYS A 167 -17.46 17.02 13.42
C LYS A 167 -18.17 15.72 13.06
N TRP A 168 -17.84 14.64 13.74
CA TRP A 168 -18.66 13.44 13.77
C TRP A 168 -19.68 13.64 14.90
N CYS A 169 -20.96 13.67 14.55
CA CYS A 169 -22.04 13.27 15.44
C CYS A 169 -22.25 11.76 15.28
#